data_AF-A0A3N7EJ80-F1
#
_entry.id   AF-A0A3N7EJ80-F1
#
_cell.length_a   1.000
_cell.length_b   1.000
_cell.length_c   1.000
_cell.angle_alpha   90.00
_cell.angle_beta   90.00
_cell.angle_gamma   90.00
#
_symmetry.space_group_name_H-M   'P 1'
#
loop_
_entity.id
_entity.type
_entity.pdbx_description
1 polymer ?
#
loop_
_entity_poly.entity_id
_entity_poly.type
_entity_poly.pdbx_seq_one_letter_code
_entity_poly.pdbx_strand_id
1 'polypeptide(L)'
;MMGNMQLRSSAMAFLVTNALMWTTPFEALAETCEADSSIFNMPLLLFVALVGATVGGLLARQRKGELQRLNEQLRQINAALRRQAKIESYAPTLSYAPVGSRILESEVIVDPRKEDLISRLKVGKNFLRNQDPEKAFVEFKSALELAQNLKDPTEEKKAVRGLGASLQRQGKLQEAIKYHSMVLAISKREGEESGNTEAYGAIADCYTELGDLEQAAKFYDKYIARLETD
;
A
#
# COMPACT_ATOMS: atom_id res chain seq x y z
N MET A 1 72.46 -17.08 -5.56
CA MET A 1 71.20 -17.36 -4.83
C MET A 1 70.17 -16.34 -5.32
N MET A 2 69.31 -16.68 -6.29
CA MET A 2 68.05 -17.44 -6.18
C MET A 2 66.90 -16.52 -5.74
N GLY A 3 66.13 -16.00 -6.70
CA GLY A 3 64.94 -15.18 -6.42
C GLY A 3 64.34 -14.56 -7.68
N ASN A 4 63.60 -15.35 -8.48
CA ASN A 4 62.53 -14.90 -9.38
C ASN A 4 61.93 -16.06 -10.20
N MET A 5 61.35 -17.07 -9.54
CA MET A 5 60.67 -18.17 -10.26
C MET A 5 59.38 -18.70 -9.61
N GLN A 6 58.81 -17.99 -8.62
CA GLN A 6 57.60 -18.45 -7.92
C GLN A 6 56.30 -17.73 -8.32
N LEU A 7 56.34 -16.58 -9.01
CA LEU A 7 55.12 -15.79 -9.26
C LEU A 7 54.35 -16.20 -10.54
N ARG A 8 54.98 -16.89 -11.49
CA ARG A 8 54.34 -17.28 -12.77
C ARG A 8 53.47 -18.54 -12.69
N SER A 9 53.68 -19.42 -11.72
CA SER A 9 52.91 -20.68 -11.62
C SER A 9 51.52 -20.47 -11.04
N SER A 10 51.36 -19.50 -10.13
CA SER A 10 50.08 -19.24 -9.45
C SER A 10 49.03 -18.64 -10.40
N ALA A 11 49.42 -17.74 -11.31
CA ALA A 11 48.50 -17.14 -12.27
C ALA A 11 48.02 -18.13 -13.35
N MET A 12 48.89 -19.04 -13.81
CA MET A 12 48.50 -20.11 -14.74
C MET A 12 47.58 -21.14 -14.07
N ALA A 13 47.81 -21.47 -12.80
CA ALA A 13 46.94 -22.38 -12.06
C ALA A 13 45.52 -21.82 -11.89
N PHE A 14 45.36 -20.51 -11.68
CA PHE A 14 44.06 -19.85 -11.56
C PHE A 14 43.27 -19.77 -12.87
N LEU A 15 43.95 -19.66 -14.01
CA LEU A 15 43.28 -19.64 -15.32
C LEU A 15 42.81 -21.04 -15.74
N VAL A 16 43.57 -22.07 -15.40
CA VAL A 16 43.21 -23.47 -15.70
C VAL A 16 42.02 -23.94 -14.85
N THR A 17 41.94 -23.55 -13.58
CA THR A 17 40.80 -23.91 -12.72
C THR A 17 39.50 -23.22 -13.13
N ASN A 18 39.56 -21.94 -13.52
CA ASN A 18 38.37 -21.24 -14.03
C ASN A 18 37.90 -21.77 -15.39
N ALA A 19 38.81 -22.19 -16.27
CA ALA A 19 38.45 -22.75 -17.57
C ALA A 19 37.77 -24.13 -17.44
N LEU A 20 38.20 -24.95 -16.46
CA LEU A 20 37.64 -26.29 -16.25
C LEU A 20 36.20 -26.27 -15.72
N MET A 21 35.83 -25.20 -15.00
CA MET A 21 34.49 -25.03 -14.41
C MET A 21 33.40 -24.73 -15.46
N TRP A 22 33.78 -24.31 -16.67
CA TRP A 22 32.85 -23.99 -17.76
C TRP A 22 32.64 -25.14 -18.76
N THR A 23 33.39 -26.25 -18.62
CA THR A 23 33.35 -27.37 -19.59
C THR A 23 32.67 -28.63 -19.07
N THR A 24 32.30 -28.69 -17.79
CA THR A 24 31.63 -29.88 -17.23
C THR A 24 30.10 -29.71 -17.26
N PRO A 25 29.34 -30.61 -17.89
CA PRO A 25 27.89 -30.49 -17.96
C PRO A 25 27.28 -30.68 -16.57
N PHE A 26 26.25 -29.88 -16.30
CA PHE A 26 25.40 -29.94 -15.11
C PHE A 26 24.57 -31.24 -15.15
N GLU A 27 25.18 -32.37 -14.79
CA GLU A 27 24.44 -33.60 -14.49
C GLU A 27 24.28 -33.73 -12.99
N ALA A 28 23.03 -33.58 -12.56
CA ALA A 28 22.59 -33.83 -11.20
C ALA A 28 22.83 -35.31 -10.86
N LEU A 29 23.91 -35.60 -10.15
CA LEU A 29 24.08 -36.85 -9.43
C LEU A 29 23.91 -36.55 -7.93
N ALA A 30 22.77 -36.96 -7.42
CA ALA A 30 22.50 -37.10 -6.00
C ALA A 30 23.40 -38.21 -5.44
N GLU A 31 24.66 -37.89 -5.17
CA GLU A 31 25.52 -38.70 -4.32
C GLU A 31 25.24 -38.30 -2.87
N THR A 32 24.67 -39.24 -2.12
CA THR A 32 24.51 -39.13 -0.69
C THR A 32 25.89 -39.02 -0.04
N CYS A 33 26.18 -37.87 0.56
CA CYS A 33 27.35 -37.70 1.42
C CYS A 33 27.29 -38.74 2.56
N GLU A 34 28.08 -39.81 2.44
CA GLU A 34 28.51 -40.58 3.59
C GLU A 34 29.37 -39.65 4.46
N ALA A 35 28.90 -39.47 5.70
CA ALA A 35 29.45 -38.52 6.64
C ALA A 35 30.68 -39.09 7.36
N ASP A 36 31.80 -39.17 6.64
CA ASP A 36 33.10 -39.42 7.26
C ASP A 36 33.52 -38.22 8.12
N SER A 37 33.61 -38.48 9.43
CA SER A 37 33.93 -37.57 10.56
C SER A 37 32.80 -36.65 11.10
N SER A 38 31.58 -37.17 11.25
CA SER A 38 30.43 -36.42 11.79
C SER A 38 30.25 -36.40 13.33
N ILE A 39 31.13 -37.02 14.11
CA ILE A 39 30.95 -37.12 15.57
C ILE A 39 31.44 -35.85 16.31
N PHE A 40 32.44 -35.14 15.78
CA PHE A 40 33.05 -33.99 16.49
C PHE A 40 32.56 -32.61 16.02
N ASN A 41 31.93 -32.51 14.85
CA ASN A 41 31.50 -31.22 14.27
C ASN A 41 30.03 -30.85 14.56
N MET A 42 29.15 -31.85 14.72
CA MET A 42 27.76 -31.68 15.17
C MET A 42 27.62 -30.98 16.54
N PRO A 43 28.38 -31.34 17.59
CA PRO A 43 28.26 -30.67 18.89
C PRO A 43 28.74 -29.21 18.85
N LEU A 44 29.71 -28.89 17.99
CA LEU A 44 30.26 -27.53 17.88
C LEU A 44 29.31 -26.59 17.13
N LEU A 45 28.65 -27.07 16.07
CA LEU A 45 27.60 -26.32 15.36
C LEU A 45 26.36 -26.09 16.25
N LEU A 46 25.94 -27.11 17.01
CA LEU A 46 24.86 -26.97 17.99
C LEU A 46 25.20 -25.95 19.07
N PHE A 47 26.45 -25.93 19.55
CA PHE A 47 26.92 -24.95 20.53
C PHE A 47 26.88 -23.52 19.96
N VAL A 48 27.39 -23.30 18.74
CA VAL A 48 27.34 -21.99 18.07
C VAL A 48 25.89 -21.54 17.84
N ALA A 49 25.00 -22.44 17.41
CA ALA A 49 23.59 -22.14 17.24
C ALA A 49 22.89 -21.77 18.56
N LEU A 50 23.22 -22.47 19.65
CA LEU A 50 22.67 -22.20 20.99
C LEU A 50 23.16 -20.84 21.52
N VAL A 51 24.45 -20.52 21.34
CA VAL A 51 25.01 -19.20 21.67
C VAL A 51 24.36 -18.10 20.80
N GLY A 52 24.20 -18.34 19.49
CA GLY A 52 23.52 -17.39 18.59
C GLY A 52 22.06 -17.15 18.97
N ALA A 53 21.32 -18.21 19.32
CA ALA A 53 19.93 -18.13 19.74
C ALA A 53 19.76 -17.42 21.10
N THR A 54 20.66 -17.68 22.05
CA THR A 54 20.61 -17.05 23.38
C THR A 54 20.99 -15.57 23.30
N VAL A 55 22.06 -15.22 22.60
CA VAL A 55 22.49 -13.82 22.42
C VAL A 55 21.48 -13.04 21.56
N GLY A 56 21.02 -13.61 20.45
CA GLY A 56 20.01 -13.00 19.58
C GLY A 56 18.67 -12.81 20.30
N GLY A 57 18.24 -13.79 21.08
CA GLY A 57 17.03 -13.71 21.91
C GLY A 57 17.12 -12.64 23.00
N LEU A 58 18.28 -12.53 23.67
CA LEU A 58 18.50 -11.51 24.71
C LEU A 58 18.52 -10.10 24.10
N LEU A 59 19.23 -9.91 22.98
CA LEU A 59 19.32 -8.63 22.28
C LEU A 59 17.95 -8.19 21.74
N ALA A 60 17.16 -9.11 21.20
CA ALA A 60 15.81 -8.84 20.73
C ALA A 60 14.88 -8.42 21.89
N ARG A 61 15.00 -9.06 23.06
CA ARG A 61 14.25 -8.68 24.26
C ARG A 61 14.66 -7.29 24.76
N GLN A 62 15.95 -6.96 24.72
CA GLN A 62 16.43 -5.64 25.12
C GLN A 62 15.91 -4.53 24.19
N ARG A 63 16.02 -4.72 22.86
CA ARG A 63 15.46 -3.78 21.86
C ARG A 63 13.96 -3.61 21.99
N LYS A 64 13.23 -4.69 22.26
CA LYS A 64 11.77 -4.63 22.50
C LYS A 64 11.43 -3.79 23.73
N GLY A 65 12.20 -3.91 24.81
CA GLY A 65 12.03 -3.09 26.02
C GLY A 65 12.30 -1.61 25.77
N GLU A 66 13.37 -1.29 25.04
CA GLU A 66 13.70 0.09 24.65
C GLU A 66 12.62 0.70 23.75
N LEU A 67 12.13 -0.04 22.75
CA LEU A 67 11.03 0.38 21.88
C LEU A 67 9.75 0.65 22.66
N GLN A 68 9.41 -0.22 23.61
CA GLN A 68 8.23 -0.02 24.45
C GLN A 68 8.36 1.25 25.31
N ARG A 69 9.54 1.50 25.89
CA ARG A 69 9.81 2.73 26.64
C ARG A 69 9.72 3.97 25.75
N LEU A 70 10.34 3.96 24.58
CA LEU A 70 10.30 5.05 23.60
C LEU A 70 8.86 5.35 23.15
N ASN A 71 8.06 4.31 22.89
CA ASN A 71 6.67 4.48 22.47
C ASN A 71 5.80 5.06 23.60
N GLU A 72 6.01 4.62 24.84
CA GLU A 72 5.30 5.18 25.99
C GLU A 72 5.73 6.63 26.26
N GLN A 73 7.03 6.96 26.13
CA GLN A 73 7.51 8.33 26.20
C GLN A 73 6.89 9.21 25.12
N LEU A 74 6.84 8.76 23.86
CA LEU A 74 6.17 9.46 22.76
C LEU A 74 4.68 9.69 23.07
N ARG A 75 4.00 8.69 23.63
CA ARG A 75 2.60 8.80 24.03
C ARG A 75 2.42 9.84 25.14
N GLN A 76 3.31 9.88 26.12
CA GLN A 76 3.30 10.88 27.20
C GLN A 76 3.60 12.29 26.67
N ILE A 77 4.59 12.45 25.80
CA ILE A 77 4.92 13.72 25.14
C ILE A 77 3.73 14.21 24.32
N ASN A 78 3.11 13.35 23.51
CA ASN A 78 1.91 13.70 22.74
C ASN A 78 0.74 14.08 23.64
N ALA A 79 0.57 13.43 24.79
CA ALA A 79 -0.46 13.78 25.77
C ALA A 79 -0.15 15.13 26.45
N ALA A 80 1.10 15.41 26.78
CA ALA A 80 1.55 16.67 27.36
C ALA A 80 1.40 17.84 26.38
N LEU A 81 1.84 17.68 25.13
CA LEU A 81 1.67 18.66 24.06
C LEU A 81 0.19 18.99 23.82
N ARG A 82 -0.71 18.00 23.87
CA ARG A 82 -2.15 18.24 23.76
C ARG A 82 -2.71 19.02 24.95
N ARG A 83 -2.23 18.76 26.17
CA ARG A 83 -2.64 19.55 27.36
C ARG A 83 -2.10 20.97 27.27
N GLN A 84 -0.85 21.14 26.83
CA GLN A 84 -0.23 22.44 26.65
C GLN A 84 -0.95 23.24 25.56
N ALA A 85 -1.24 22.64 24.41
CA ALA A 85 -2.04 23.26 23.35
C ALA A 85 -3.45 23.64 23.81
N LYS A 86 -4.07 22.87 24.73
CA LYS A 86 -5.38 23.20 25.31
C LYS A 86 -5.32 24.38 26.30
N ILE A 87 -4.16 24.64 26.88
CA ILE A 87 -3.91 25.81 27.74
C ILE A 87 -3.53 27.02 26.87
N GLU A 88 -2.71 26.82 25.84
CA GLU A 88 -2.29 27.85 24.89
C GLU A 88 -3.41 28.28 23.94
N SER A 89 -4.42 27.43 23.67
CA SER A 89 -5.66 27.84 23.00
C SER A 89 -6.50 28.86 23.79
N TYR A 90 -6.11 29.18 25.03
CA TYR A 90 -6.62 30.33 25.79
C TYR A 90 -5.92 31.65 25.39
N ALA A 91 -4.89 31.61 24.53
CA ALA A 91 -4.17 32.75 23.96
C ALA A 91 -4.17 32.68 22.41
N PRO A 92 -4.97 33.51 21.70
CA PRO A 92 -5.47 33.18 20.37
C PRO A 92 -4.59 33.66 19.20
N THR A 93 -3.26 33.79 19.35
CA THR A 93 -2.42 34.51 18.37
C THR A 93 -1.26 33.74 17.72
N LEU A 94 -1.22 32.40 17.78
CA LEU A 94 -0.33 31.63 16.90
C LEU A 94 -0.93 30.26 16.55
N SER A 95 -1.23 30.07 15.26
CA SER A 95 -1.71 28.80 14.69
C SER A 95 -0.51 27.97 14.21
N TYR A 96 -0.11 26.97 14.98
CA TYR A 96 0.69 25.85 14.48
C TYR A 96 -0.21 24.61 14.40
N ALA A 97 -0.43 24.10 13.19
CA ALA A 97 -1.29 22.96 12.91
C ALA A 97 -0.66 21.64 13.39
N PRO A 98 -1.41 20.72 14.04
CA PRO A 98 -0.92 19.38 14.32
C PRO A 98 -1.40 18.36 13.27
N VAL A 99 -0.44 17.54 12.83
CA VAL A 99 -0.67 16.31 12.06
C VAL A 99 -1.23 15.23 12.98
N GLY A 100 -2.34 14.60 12.57
CA GLY A 100 -2.81 13.33 13.15
C GLY A 100 -4.28 13.29 13.55
N SER A 101 -5.17 13.35 12.56
CA SER A 101 -6.44 12.62 12.48
C SER A 101 -7.08 12.14 13.80
N ARG A 102 -7.75 13.06 14.48
CA ARG A 102 -9.01 12.89 15.23
C ARG A 102 -9.50 14.30 15.51
N ILE A 103 -10.15 14.87 14.50
CA ILE A 103 -10.90 16.10 14.68
C ILE A 103 -11.98 15.75 15.72
N LEU A 104 -11.92 16.39 16.90
CA LEU A 104 -13.09 16.45 17.77
C LEU A 104 -14.18 17.11 16.93
N GLU A 105 -15.24 16.38 16.62
CA GLU A 105 -16.44 16.86 15.91
C GLU A 105 -17.22 17.96 16.69
N SER A 106 -16.59 18.64 17.66
CA SER A 106 -17.29 19.55 18.55
C SER A 106 -16.97 21.03 18.34
N GLU A 107 -16.26 21.43 17.27
CA GLU A 107 -16.11 22.87 16.97
C GLU A 107 -15.74 23.20 15.51
N VAL A 108 -16.27 22.41 14.57
CA VAL A 108 -16.51 22.92 13.22
C VAL A 108 -18.01 23.08 13.14
N ILE A 109 -18.51 24.23 12.67
CA ILE A 109 -19.89 24.34 12.20
C ILE A 109 -19.97 23.45 10.95
N VAL A 110 -19.99 22.13 11.13
CA VAL A 110 -20.19 21.19 10.04
C VAL A 110 -21.68 21.26 9.75
N ASP A 111 -22.04 21.70 8.55
CA ASP A 111 -23.40 21.57 8.09
C ASP A 111 -23.82 20.09 8.34
N PRO A 112 -24.90 19.82 9.09
CA PRO A 112 -25.34 18.45 9.37
C PRO A 112 -25.47 17.59 8.11
N ARG A 113 -25.70 18.21 6.96
CA ARG A 113 -25.76 17.56 5.64
C ARG A 113 -24.41 17.00 5.19
N LYS A 114 -23.30 17.66 5.54
CA LYS A 114 -21.94 17.21 5.21
C LYS A 114 -21.53 16.00 6.06
N GLU A 115 -21.95 15.95 7.33
CA GLU A 115 -21.76 14.77 8.17
C GLU A 115 -22.56 13.58 7.64
N ASP A 116 -23.84 13.80 7.29
CA ASP A 116 -24.69 12.75 6.70
C ASP A 116 -24.09 12.22 5.38
N LEU A 117 -23.58 13.11 4.52
CA LEU A 117 -22.88 12.75 3.30
C LEU A 117 -21.68 11.82 3.57
N ILE A 118 -20.78 12.21 4.47
CA ILE A 118 -19.58 11.41 4.81
C ILE A 118 -20.00 10.06 5.41
N SER A 119 -21.02 10.06 6.26
CA SER A 119 -21.59 8.86 6.86
C SER A 119 -22.08 7.89 5.78
N ARG A 120 -22.92 8.35 4.85
CA ARG A 120 -23.45 7.55 3.74
C ARG A 120 -22.36 6.99 2.85
N LEU A 121 -21.34 7.78 2.50
CA LEU A 121 -20.18 7.30 1.75
C LEU A 121 -19.45 6.16 2.47
N LYS A 122 -19.32 6.25 3.81
CA LYS A 122 -18.70 5.21 4.62
C LYS A 122 -19.57 3.96 4.70
N VAL A 123 -20.88 4.11 4.87
CA VAL A 123 -21.84 2.99 4.89
C VAL A 123 -21.88 2.28 3.54
N GLY A 124 -21.93 3.02 2.42
CA GLY A 124 -21.87 2.46 1.07
C GLY A 124 -20.60 1.64 0.83
N LYS A 125 -19.44 2.12 1.28
CA LYS A 125 -18.18 1.35 1.23
C LYS A 125 -18.23 0.07 2.08
N ASN A 126 -18.86 0.12 3.25
CA ASN A 126 -19.04 -1.07 4.09
C ASN A 126 -19.94 -2.11 3.40
N PHE A 127 -21.04 -1.69 2.77
CA PHE A 127 -21.91 -2.59 2.01
C PHE A 127 -21.18 -3.22 0.82
N LEU A 128 -20.35 -2.47 0.10
CA LEU A 128 -19.46 -3.06 -0.89
C LEU A 128 -18.56 -4.12 -0.25
N ARG A 129 -17.83 -3.81 0.82
CA ARG A 129 -16.95 -4.82 1.47
C ARG A 129 -17.71 -6.09 1.89
N ASN A 130 -18.98 -5.95 2.27
CA ASN A 130 -19.85 -7.05 2.69
C ASN A 130 -20.56 -7.77 1.52
N GLN A 131 -20.26 -7.43 0.27
CA GLN A 131 -20.86 -8.01 -0.94
C GLN A 131 -22.38 -7.75 -1.07
N ASP A 132 -22.87 -6.63 -0.53
CA ASP A 132 -24.25 -6.14 -0.68
C ASP A 132 -24.31 -4.95 -1.67
N PRO A 133 -24.14 -5.16 -2.99
CA PRO A 133 -23.97 -4.05 -3.93
C PRO A 133 -25.27 -3.26 -4.20
N GLU A 134 -26.46 -3.83 -4.00
CA GLU A 134 -27.71 -3.06 -4.16
C GLU A 134 -27.89 -2.03 -3.04
N LYS A 135 -27.59 -2.41 -1.79
CA LYS A 135 -27.64 -1.47 -0.65
C LYS A 135 -26.58 -0.39 -0.78
N ALA A 136 -25.37 -0.78 -1.20
CA ALA A 136 -24.31 0.19 -1.50
C ALA A 136 -24.75 1.23 -2.53
N PHE A 137 -25.46 0.80 -3.59
CA PHE A 137 -25.96 1.71 -4.63
C PHE A 137 -26.92 2.75 -4.05
N VAL A 138 -27.85 2.35 -3.17
CA VAL A 138 -28.81 3.27 -2.53
C VAL A 138 -28.10 4.32 -1.67
N GLU A 139 -27.09 3.91 -0.91
CA GLU A 139 -26.31 4.82 -0.06
C GLU A 139 -25.48 5.80 -0.89
N PHE A 140 -24.79 5.32 -1.93
CA PHE A 140 -24.03 6.19 -2.82
C PHE A 140 -24.91 7.14 -3.63
N LYS A 141 -26.14 6.73 -3.98
CA LYS A 141 -27.10 7.61 -4.66
C LYS A 141 -27.54 8.75 -3.74
N SER A 142 -27.86 8.42 -2.49
CA SER A 142 -28.21 9.41 -1.48
C SER A 142 -27.04 10.36 -1.18
N ALA A 143 -25.81 9.83 -1.13
CA ALA A 143 -24.59 10.63 -1.02
C ALA A 143 -24.38 11.55 -2.23
N LEU A 144 -24.66 11.09 -3.45
CA LEU A 144 -24.55 11.91 -4.65
C LEU A 144 -25.50 13.12 -4.60
N GLU A 145 -26.76 12.91 -4.23
CA GLU A 145 -27.76 13.97 -4.10
C GLU A 145 -27.32 15.02 -3.05
N LEU A 146 -26.79 14.58 -1.91
CA LEU A 146 -26.25 15.49 -0.89
C LEU A 146 -25.03 16.26 -1.38
N ALA A 147 -24.08 15.59 -2.07
CA ALA A 147 -22.89 16.25 -2.61
C ALA A 147 -23.23 17.32 -3.65
N GLN A 148 -24.22 17.06 -4.50
CA GLN A 148 -24.72 18.02 -5.49
C GLN A 148 -25.41 19.22 -4.82
N ASN A 149 -26.22 18.98 -3.78
CA ASN A 149 -26.86 20.04 -3.01
C ASN A 149 -25.84 20.92 -2.28
N LEU A 150 -24.75 20.32 -1.79
CA LEU A 150 -23.64 21.03 -1.14
C LEU A 150 -22.66 21.66 -2.15
N LYS A 151 -22.82 21.38 -3.45
CA LYS A 151 -21.91 21.78 -4.53
C LYS A 151 -20.45 21.41 -4.23
N ASP A 152 -20.24 20.22 -3.67
CA ASP A 152 -18.92 19.67 -3.37
C ASP A 152 -18.52 18.66 -4.45
N PRO A 153 -17.73 19.07 -5.47
CA PRO A 153 -17.39 18.19 -6.58
C PRO A 153 -16.45 17.04 -6.15
N THR A 154 -15.71 17.20 -5.05
CA THR A 154 -14.82 16.16 -4.54
C THR A 154 -15.61 15.00 -3.98
N GLU A 155 -16.62 15.30 -3.16
CA GLU A 155 -17.52 14.28 -2.63
C GLU A 155 -18.48 13.75 -3.70
N GLU A 156 -18.86 14.57 -4.69
CA GLU A 156 -19.61 14.14 -5.88
C GLU A 156 -18.85 13.02 -6.60
N LYS A 157 -17.57 13.22 -6.94
CA LYS A 157 -16.74 12.20 -7.59
C LYS A 157 -16.65 10.90 -6.78
N LYS A 158 -16.54 11.00 -5.45
CA LYS A 158 -16.49 9.81 -4.56
C LYS A 158 -17.80 9.03 -4.60
N ALA A 159 -18.95 9.70 -4.54
CA ALA A 159 -20.26 9.07 -4.61
C ALA A 159 -20.48 8.39 -5.98
N VAL A 160 -20.15 9.09 -7.06
CA VAL A 160 -20.26 8.58 -8.44
C VAL A 160 -19.40 7.34 -8.66
N ARG A 161 -18.15 7.35 -8.21
CA ARG A 161 -17.27 6.17 -8.27
C ARG A 161 -17.85 5.00 -7.49
N GLY A 162 -18.46 5.27 -6.33
CA GLY A 162 -19.18 4.28 -5.54
C GLY A 162 -20.36 3.65 -6.29
N LEU A 163 -21.16 4.46 -6.98
CA LEU A 163 -22.25 3.98 -7.85
C LEU A 163 -21.76 3.08 -8.97
N GLY A 164 -20.69 3.49 -9.66
CA GLY A 164 -20.05 2.68 -10.70
C GLY A 164 -19.57 1.32 -10.17
N ALA A 165 -18.88 1.31 -9.03
CA ALA A 165 -18.41 0.10 -8.38
C ALA A 165 -19.57 -0.82 -7.91
N SER A 166 -20.65 -0.25 -7.39
CA SER A 166 -21.86 -1.00 -7.04
C SER A 166 -22.49 -1.69 -8.26
N LEU A 167 -22.55 -0.99 -9.39
CA LEU A 167 -23.14 -1.55 -10.62
C LEU A 167 -22.24 -2.60 -11.28
N GLN A 168 -20.92 -2.41 -11.24
CA GLN A 168 -19.95 -3.45 -11.66
C GLN A 168 -20.20 -4.75 -10.92
N ARG A 169 -20.34 -4.69 -9.58
CA ARG A 169 -20.60 -5.89 -8.76
C ARG A 169 -21.99 -6.52 -8.97
N GLN A 170 -22.94 -5.77 -9.53
CA GLN A 170 -24.24 -6.29 -9.96
C GLN A 170 -24.21 -6.87 -11.39
N GLY A 171 -23.08 -6.79 -12.10
CA GLY A 171 -22.97 -7.16 -13.52
C GLY A 171 -23.60 -6.16 -14.50
N LYS A 172 -24.01 -4.97 -14.02
CA LYS A 172 -24.61 -3.90 -14.84
C LYS A 172 -23.54 -3.00 -15.45
N LEU A 173 -22.71 -3.61 -16.29
CA LEU A 173 -21.45 -3.00 -16.77
C LEU A 173 -21.67 -1.74 -17.61
N GLN A 174 -22.66 -1.73 -18.50
CA GLN A 174 -22.98 -0.56 -19.32
C GLN A 174 -23.40 0.67 -18.48
N GLU A 175 -24.12 0.44 -17.38
CA GLU A 175 -24.50 1.52 -16.46
C GLU A 175 -23.30 1.97 -15.63
N ALA A 176 -22.45 1.03 -15.19
CA ALA A 176 -21.23 1.36 -14.46
C ALA A 176 -20.29 2.26 -15.28
N ILE A 177 -20.12 1.97 -16.58
CA ILE A 177 -19.32 2.80 -17.50
C ILE A 177 -19.83 4.24 -17.51
N LYS A 178 -21.16 4.46 -17.49
CA LYS A 178 -21.74 5.82 -17.46
C LYS A 178 -21.34 6.57 -16.19
N TYR A 179 -21.42 5.92 -15.03
CA TYR A 179 -21.02 6.54 -13.76
C TYR A 179 -19.50 6.80 -13.70
N HIS A 180 -18.66 5.83 -14.10
CA HIS A 180 -17.22 6.07 -14.13
C HIS A 180 -16.83 7.17 -15.13
N SER A 181 -17.52 7.25 -16.27
CA SER A 181 -17.34 8.36 -17.23
C SER A 181 -17.77 9.72 -16.67
N MET A 182 -18.76 9.73 -15.76
CA MET A 182 -19.20 10.94 -15.09
C MET A 182 -18.14 11.48 -14.13
N VAL A 183 -17.27 10.63 -13.54
CA VAL A 183 -16.10 11.09 -12.78
C VAL A 183 -15.18 11.94 -13.67
N LEU A 184 -14.88 11.46 -14.87
CA LEU A 184 -14.05 12.18 -15.85
C LEU A 184 -14.72 13.50 -16.29
N ALA A 185 -16.05 13.50 -16.45
CA ALA A 185 -16.81 14.70 -16.80
C ALA A 185 -16.76 15.76 -15.68
N ILE A 186 -16.88 15.35 -14.41
CA ILE A 186 -16.75 16.24 -13.26
C ILE A 186 -15.33 16.80 -13.18
N SER A 187 -14.31 15.96 -13.31
CA SER A 187 -12.91 16.40 -13.32
C SER A 187 -12.63 17.43 -14.42
N LYS A 188 -13.19 17.24 -15.62
CA LYS A 188 -13.09 18.20 -16.73
C LYS A 188 -13.81 19.52 -16.43
N ARG A 189 -14.95 19.49 -15.74
CA ARG A 189 -15.72 20.68 -15.34
C ARG A 189 -14.97 21.52 -14.30
N GLU A 190 -14.32 20.87 -13.34
CA GLU A 190 -13.62 21.54 -12.24
C GLU A 190 -12.14 21.85 -12.54
N GLY A 191 -11.59 21.27 -13.61
CA GLY A 191 -10.16 21.41 -13.93
C GLY A 191 -9.25 20.64 -12.96
N GLU A 192 -9.77 19.58 -12.33
CA GLU A 192 -9.12 18.86 -11.24
C GLU A 192 -9.10 17.36 -11.56
N GLU A 193 -7.92 16.80 -11.78
CA GLU A 193 -7.76 15.46 -12.35
C GLU A 193 -7.76 14.31 -11.33
N SER A 194 -7.94 14.57 -10.03
CA SER A 194 -7.97 13.52 -9.01
C SER A 194 -9.06 12.49 -9.28
N GLY A 195 -8.66 11.22 -9.22
CA GLY A 195 -9.53 10.08 -9.47
C GLY A 195 -9.73 9.73 -10.96
N ASN A 196 -9.13 10.48 -11.90
CA ASN A 196 -9.22 10.15 -13.32
C ASN A 196 -8.51 8.84 -13.65
N THR A 197 -7.34 8.61 -13.08
CA THR A 197 -6.55 7.39 -13.28
C THR A 197 -7.38 6.16 -12.88
N GLU A 198 -7.97 6.14 -11.68
CA GLU A 198 -8.87 5.07 -11.25
C GLU A 198 -10.12 4.90 -12.15
N ALA A 199 -10.70 6.01 -12.63
CA ALA A 199 -11.86 5.95 -13.51
C ALA A 199 -11.55 5.33 -14.87
N TYR A 200 -10.38 5.63 -15.47
CA TYR A 200 -9.95 4.99 -16.71
C TYR A 200 -9.77 3.48 -16.54
N GLY A 201 -9.12 3.04 -15.45
CA GLY A 201 -8.97 1.63 -15.14
C GLY A 201 -10.33 0.93 -14.97
N ALA A 202 -11.23 1.53 -14.19
CA ALA A 202 -12.55 0.93 -13.95
C ALA A 202 -13.42 0.84 -15.22
N ILE A 203 -13.33 1.81 -16.14
CA ILE A 203 -14.00 1.75 -17.44
C ILE A 203 -13.39 0.63 -18.30
N ALA A 204 -12.06 0.48 -18.28
CA ALA A 204 -11.38 -0.58 -19.01
C ALA A 204 -11.78 -1.98 -18.48
N ASP A 205 -11.87 -2.15 -17.16
CA ASP A 205 -12.37 -3.37 -16.51
C ASP A 205 -13.78 -3.70 -17.00
N CYS A 206 -14.69 -2.71 -17.01
CA CYS A 206 -16.05 -2.92 -17.51
C CYS A 206 -16.10 -3.37 -18.97
N TYR A 207 -15.30 -2.76 -19.86
CA TYR A 207 -15.25 -3.17 -21.27
C TYR A 207 -14.64 -4.56 -21.43
N THR A 208 -13.66 -4.91 -20.61
CA THR A 208 -13.07 -6.26 -20.56
C THR A 208 -14.13 -7.29 -20.21
N GLU A 209 -14.92 -7.04 -19.17
CA GLU A 209 -16.01 -7.93 -18.75
C GLU A 209 -17.16 -8.01 -19.78
N LEU A 210 -17.39 -6.95 -20.56
CA LEU A 210 -18.33 -6.95 -21.69
C LEU A 210 -17.80 -7.69 -22.94
N GLY A 211 -16.51 -8.00 -23.00
CA GLY A 211 -15.85 -8.62 -24.15
C GLY A 211 -15.43 -7.64 -25.26
N ASP A 212 -15.59 -6.33 -25.06
CA ASP A 212 -15.12 -5.31 -26.01
C ASP A 212 -13.65 -4.96 -25.70
N LEU A 213 -12.77 -5.84 -26.15
CA LEU A 213 -11.33 -5.74 -25.88
C LEU A 213 -10.69 -4.53 -26.59
N GLU A 214 -11.26 -4.05 -27.69
CA GLU A 214 -10.73 -2.90 -28.42
C GLU A 214 -10.91 -1.61 -27.60
N GLN A 215 -12.10 -1.41 -27.04
CA GLN A 215 -12.33 -0.27 -26.15
C GLN A 215 -11.58 -0.44 -24.83
N ALA A 216 -11.56 -1.64 -24.26
CA ALA A 216 -10.79 -1.90 -23.04
C ALA A 216 -9.30 -1.49 -23.21
N ALA A 217 -8.66 -1.90 -24.30
CA ALA A 217 -7.27 -1.53 -24.60
C ALA A 217 -7.06 -0.01 -24.66
N LYS A 218 -7.93 0.72 -25.37
CA LYS A 218 -7.85 2.20 -25.45
C LYS A 218 -7.94 2.87 -24.08
N PHE A 219 -8.74 2.32 -23.16
CA PHE A 219 -8.88 2.86 -21.82
C PHE A 219 -7.72 2.44 -20.90
N TYR A 220 -7.19 1.22 -21.05
CA TYR A 220 -5.97 0.80 -20.34
C TYR A 220 -4.74 1.61 -20.78
N ASP A 221 -4.59 1.93 -22.06
CA ASP A 221 -3.48 2.77 -22.54
C ASP A 221 -3.51 4.15 -21.85
N LYS A 222 -4.70 4.74 -21.70
CA LYS A 222 -4.88 6.01 -20.95
C LYS A 222 -4.58 5.85 -19.47
N TYR A 223 -4.99 4.74 -18.87
CA TYR A 223 -4.70 4.44 -17.47
C TYR A 223 -3.19 4.33 -17.22
N ILE A 224 -2.48 3.56 -18.04
CA ILE A 224 -1.03 3.36 -17.94
C ILE A 224 -0.29 4.66 -18.19
N ALA A 225 -0.63 5.40 -19.25
CA ALA A 225 0.00 6.67 -19.56
C ALA A 225 -0.12 7.69 -18.40
N ARG A 226 -1.20 7.61 -17.60
CA ARG A 226 -1.37 8.46 -16.42
C ARG A 226 -0.60 7.99 -15.20
N LEU A 227 -0.49 6.68 -15.00
CA LEU A 227 0.35 6.13 -13.92
C LEU A 227 1.83 6.50 -14.10
N GLU A 228 2.28 6.72 -15.33
CA GLU A 228 3.65 7.17 -15.62
C GLU A 228 3.87 8.66 -15.31
N THR A 229 2.79 9.44 -15.22
CA THR A 229 2.84 10.89 -14.99
C THR A 229 2.54 11.32 -13.56
N ASP A 230 1.88 10.48 -12.76
CA ASP A 230 1.53 10.72 -11.34
C ASP A 230 2.70 10.35 -10.40
#